data_AF-A0A3D4PTA9-F1
#
_entry.id   AF-A0A3D4PTA9-F1
#
_cell.length_a   1.000
_cell.length_b   1.000
_cell.length_c   1.000
_cell.angle_alpha   90.00
_cell.angle_beta   90.00
_cell.angle_gamma   90.00
#
_symmetry.space_group_name_H-M   'P 1'
#
loop_
_entity.id
_entity.type
_entity.pdbx_description
1 polymer ?
#
loop_
_entity_poly.entity_id
_entity_poly.type
_entity_poly.pdbx_seq_one_letter_code
_entity_poly.pdbx_strand_id
1 'polypeptide(L)' 'MAMVASRAGVSGQTVSRVVNDSPRVDPATRARVEKAMGELGYRP' A
#
# COMPACT_ATOMS: atom_id res chain seq x y z
N MET A 1 -5.40 3.63 6.11
CA MET A 1 -4.11 3.87 5.43
C MET A 1 -2.88 3.83 6.35
N ALA A 2 -2.88 4.51 7.51
CA ALA A 2 -1.69 4.58 8.37
C ALA A 2 -1.14 3.21 8.83
N MET A 3 -2.02 2.28 9.23
CA MET A 3 -1.58 0.92 9.61
C MET A 3 -0.96 0.14 8.44
N VAL A 4 -1.57 0.22 7.24
CA VAL A 4 -1.04 -0.39 6.01
C VAL A 4 0.32 0.20 5.66
N ALA A 5 0.46 1.53 5.77
CA ALA A 5 1.70 2.25 5.50
C ALA A 5 2.83 1.80 6.44
N SER A 6 2.57 1.76 7.74
CA SER A 6 3.54 1.28 8.74
C SER A 6 3.92 -0.20 8.51
N ARG A 7 2.94 -1.06 8.21
CA ARG A 7 3.16 -2.49 7.94
C ARG A 7 3.99 -2.72 6.67
N ALA A 8 3.71 -1.99 5.61
CA ALA A 8 4.42 -2.10 4.34
C ALA A 8 5.75 -1.33 4.31
N GLY A 9 6.04 -0.51 5.33
CA GLY A 9 7.25 0.31 5.41
C GLY A 9 7.26 1.43 4.36
N VAL A 10 6.11 2.06 4.12
CA VAL A 10 5.94 3.14 3.14
C VAL A 10 5.20 4.33 3.73
N SER A 11 5.12 5.44 3.00
CA SER A 11 4.29 6.58 3.39
C SER A 11 2.80 6.33 3.09
N GLY A 12 1.92 7.03 3.79
CA GLY A 12 0.48 7.03 3.47
C GLY A 12 0.18 7.48 2.03
N GLN A 13 1.00 8.36 1.46
CA GLN A 13 0.89 8.77 0.06
C GLN A 13 1.15 7.60 -0.90
N THR A 14 2.12 6.74 -0.60
CA THR A 14 2.38 5.53 -1.41
C THR A 14 1.21 4.55 -1.34
N VAL A 15 0.62 4.36 -0.16
CA VAL A 15 -0.60 3.55 -0.01
C VAL A 15 -1.73 4.12 -0.87
N SER A 16 -1.95 5.44 -0.83
CA SER A 16 -2.96 6.11 -1.66
C SER A 16 -2.69 5.91 -3.16
N ARG A 17 -1.42 5.98 -3.60
CA ARG A 17 -1.05 5.70 -4.99
C ARG A 17 -1.36 4.25 -5.40
N VAL A 18 -1.13 3.27 -4.53
CA VAL A 18 -1.46 1.87 -4.82
C VAL A 18 -2.97 1.66 -4.89
N VAL A 19 -3.73 2.24 -3.96
CA VAL A 19 -5.21 2.17 -3.96
C VAL A 19 -5.79 2.77 -5.25
N ASN A 20 -5.22 3.88 -5.73
CA ASN A 20 -5.67 4.56 -6.94
C ASN A 20 -5.00 4.04 -8.22
N ASP A 21 -4.35 2.88 -8.16
CA ASP A 21 -3.64 2.24 -9.26
C ASP A 21 -2.65 3.13 -10.02
N SER A 22 -1.95 4.02 -9.30
CA SER A 22 -0.99 4.92 -9.90
C SER A 22 0.22 4.17 -10.47
N PRO A 23 0.68 4.50 -11.69
CA PRO A 23 1.88 3.90 -12.28
C PRO A 23 3.19 4.36 -11.61
N ARG A 24 3.12 5.33 -10.70
CA ARG A 24 4.28 5.92 -10.00
C ARG A 24 4.69 5.15 -8.74
N VAL A 25 4.33 3.88 -8.64
CA VAL A 25 4.74 3.00 -7.53
C VAL A 25 5.47 1.83 -8.14
N ASP A 26 6.71 1.63 -7.66
CA ASP A 26 7.51 0.49 -8.04
C ASP A 26 6.76 -0.83 -7.78
N PRO A 27 6.81 -1.82 -8.70
CA PRO A 27 6.08 -3.08 -8.56
C PRO A 27 6.37 -3.83 -7.25
N ALA A 28 7.61 -3.82 -6.77
CA ALA A 28 7.97 -4.48 -5.51
C ALA A 28 7.38 -3.74 -4.30
N THR A 29 7.27 -2.42 -4.39
CA THR A 29 6.60 -1.61 -3.36
C THR A 29 5.09 -1.83 -3.36
N ARG A 30 4.48 -1.92 -4.54
CA ARG A 30 3.07 -2.26 -4.71
C ARG A 30 2.75 -3.61 -4.07
N ALA A 31 3.53 -4.66 -4.37
CA ALA A 31 3.32 -5.98 -3.80
C ALA A 31 3.37 -6.01 -2.26
N ARG A 32 4.29 -5.24 -1.65
CA ARG A 32 4.35 -5.10 -0.18
C ARG A 32 3.10 -4.44 0.40
N VAL A 33 2.60 -3.40 -0.27
CA VAL A 33 1.39 -2.69 0.14
C VAL A 33 0.16 -3.57 -0.01
N GLU A 34 0.00 -4.27 -1.13
CA GLU A 34 -1.11 -5.20 -1.38
C GLU A 34 -1.12 -6.35 -0.37
N LYS A 35 0.05 -6.91 -0.05
CA LYS A 35 0.19 -7.90 1.02
C LYS A 35 -0.25 -7.35 2.38
N ALA A 36 0.21 -6.16 2.75
CA ALA A 36 -0.17 -5.50 4.00
C ALA A 36 -1.67 -5.18 4.05
N MET A 37 -2.28 -4.81 2.92
CA MET A 37 -3.73 -4.60 2.82
C MET A 37 -4.49 -5.91 3.06
N GLY A 38 -4.06 -7.01 2.42
CA GLY A 38 -4.67 -8.33 2.61
C GLY A 38 -4.58 -8.83 4.05
N GLU A 39 -3.41 -8.71 4.67
CA GLU A 39 -3.20 -9.11 6.08
C GLU A 39 -4.05 -8.31 7.07
N LEU A 40 -4.29 -7.03 6.78
CA LEU A 40 -5.07 -6.15 7.64
C LEU A 40 -6.58 -6.17 7.29
N GLY A 41 -7.00 -6.94 6.30
CA GLY A 41 -8.37 -6.90 5.79
C GLY A 41 -8.78 -5.52 5.28
N TYR A 42 -7.81 -4.72 4.82
CA TYR A 42 -8.03 -3.35 4.41
C TYR A 42 -8.90 -3.31 3.15
N ARG A 43 -10.08 -2.72 3.26
CA ARG A 43 -10.93 -2.38 2.12
C ARG A 43 -10.79 -0.87 1.86
N PRO A 44 -10.33 -0.47 0.66
CA PRO A 44 -10.14 0.93 0.29
C PRO A 44 -11.45 1.70 0.21
#